data_AF-A0A9D8J8W6-F1
#
_entry.id   AF-A0A9D8J8W6-F1
#
_cell.length_a   1.000
_cell.length_b   1.000
_cell.length_c   1.000
_cell.angle_alpha   90.00
_cell.angle_beta   90.00
_cell.angle_gamma   90.00
#
_symmetry.space_group_name_H-M   'P 1'
#
loop_
_entity.id
_entity.type
_entity.pdbx_description
1 polymer ?
#
loop_
_entity_poly.entity_id
_entity_poly.type
_entity_poly.pdbx_seq_one_letter_code
_entity_poly.pdbx_strand_id
1 'polypeptide(L)'
;MPITTAPPTAKVYFVNLNDGDTVASPVTIVMGLSGMGIAPAGIEFPDTGHHHLIIDAPTPPAGQVIAADVNHIHFGKGQTEVMLDLTPGPHTLQLVLGDRNHVPHKPAVVSDVIKITVR
;
A
#
# COMPACT_ATOMS: atom_id res chain seq x y z
N MET A 1 20.49 -5.62 -4.07
CA MET A 1 19.72 -6.88 -3.86
C MET A 1 18.91 -7.14 -5.12
N PRO A 2 18.70 -8.41 -5.53
CA PRO A 2 17.87 -8.71 -6.70
C PRO A 2 16.42 -8.27 -6.44
N ILE A 3 15.79 -7.64 -7.45
CA ILE A 3 14.38 -7.21 -7.38
C ILE A 3 13.48 -8.43 -7.53
N THR A 4 12.47 -8.57 -6.67
CA THR A 4 11.48 -9.67 -6.76
C THR A 4 10.46 -9.40 -7.88
N THR A 5 10.07 -10.45 -8.59
CA THR A 5 9.05 -10.35 -9.64
C THR A 5 7.65 -10.50 -9.07
N ALA A 6 6.67 -9.89 -9.74
CA ALA A 6 5.26 -10.13 -9.47
C ALA A 6 4.55 -10.67 -10.73
N PRO A 7 3.54 -11.54 -10.60
CA PRO A 7 2.68 -11.92 -11.71
C PRO A 7 2.00 -10.69 -12.34
N PRO A 8 1.85 -10.61 -13.68
CA PRO A 8 1.17 -9.49 -14.33
C PRO A 8 -0.30 -9.30 -13.92
N THR A 9 -0.91 -10.35 -13.35
CA THR A 9 -2.29 -10.35 -12.85
C THR A 9 -2.41 -9.90 -11.40
N ALA A 10 -1.29 -9.65 -10.70
CA ALA A 10 -1.29 -9.21 -9.32
C ALA A 10 -1.90 -7.81 -9.19
N LYS A 11 -2.76 -7.61 -8.19
CA LYS A 11 -3.42 -6.33 -7.92
C LYS A 11 -3.50 -6.08 -6.43
N VAL A 12 -3.15 -4.87 -6.02
CA VAL A 12 -3.42 -4.32 -4.69
C VAL A 12 -4.47 -3.22 -4.82
N TYR A 13 -5.43 -3.16 -3.91
CA TYR A 13 -6.60 -2.27 -4.04
C TYR A 13 -7.21 -1.94 -2.68
N PHE A 14 -7.90 -0.80 -2.60
CA PHE A 14 -8.73 -0.47 -1.45
C PHE A 14 -10.04 -1.25 -1.52
N VAL A 15 -10.42 -1.92 -0.43
CA VAL A 15 -11.66 -2.72 -0.36
C VAL A 15 -12.86 -1.83 -0.03
N ASN A 16 -12.65 -0.81 0.81
CA ASN A 16 -13.72 -0.03 1.42
C ASN A 16 -13.69 1.47 1.08
N LEU A 17 -12.74 1.92 0.26
CA LEU A 17 -12.60 3.32 -0.17
C LEU A 17 -12.58 3.39 -1.69
N ASN A 18 -13.28 4.38 -2.24
CA ASN A 18 -13.29 4.74 -3.64
C ASN A 18 -12.76 6.16 -3.86
N ASP A 19 -12.33 6.46 -5.09
CA ASP A 19 -11.98 7.82 -5.47
C ASP A 19 -13.18 8.76 -5.34
N GLY A 20 -12.96 9.92 -4.71
CA GLY A 20 -13.97 10.92 -4.43
C GLY A 20 -14.72 10.74 -3.10
N ASP A 21 -14.46 9.68 -2.34
CA ASP A 21 -15.18 9.43 -1.09
C ASP A 21 -15.00 10.55 -0.07
N THR A 22 -16.05 10.79 0.71
CA THR A 22 -16.00 11.67 1.88
C THR A 22 -16.23 10.85 3.15
N VAL A 23 -15.26 10.87 4.06
CA VAL A 23 -15.19 10.00 5.24
C VAL A 23 -15.02 10.81 6.52
N ALA A 24 -15.33 10.20 7.66
CA ALA A 24 -15.04 10.77 8.98
C ALA A 24 -13.72 10.22 9.52
N SER A 25 -13.03 11.01 10.33
CA SER A 25 -11.88 10.54 11.10
C SER A 25 -12.34 9.86 12.40
N PRO A 26 -11.73 8.73 12.82
CA PRO A 26 -10.63 8.04 12.15
C PRO A 26 -11.11 7.26 10.91
N VAL A 27 -10.26 7.23 9.88
CA VAL A 27 -10.53 6.54 8.62
C VAL A 27 -10.12 5.08 8.75
N THR A 28 -11.08 4.17 8.58
CA THR A 28 -10.80 2.74 8.42
C THR A 28 -10.36 2.48 6.98
N ILE A 29 -9.22 1.82 6.80
CA ILE A 29 -8.67 1.46 5.49
C ILE A 29 -8.47 -0.05 5.46
N VAL A 30 -9.18 -0.71 4.53
CA VAL A 30 -9.09 -2.16 4.30
C VAL A 30 -8.37 -2.38 2.97
N MET A 31 -7.28 -3.13 3.03
CA MET A 31 -6.33 -3.37 1.94
C MET A 31 -6.53 -4.76 1.38
N GLY A 32 -6.78 -4.84 0.07
CA GLY A 32 -6.98 -6.06 -0.68
C GLY A 32 -5.78 -6.39 -1.55
N LEU A 33 -5.54 -7.70 -1.72
CA LEU A 33 -4.53 -8.24 -2.62
C LEU A 33 -5.14 -9.41 -3.42
N SER A 34 -4.80 -9.51 -4.71
CA SER A 34 -5.12 -10.67 -5.55
C SER A 34 -3.93 -11.04 -6.40
N GLY A 35 -3.78 -12.34 -6.72
CA GLY A 35 -2.69 -12.86 -7.56
C GLY A 35 -1.33 -13.02 -6.86
N MET A 36 -1.23 -12.70 -5.56
CA MET A 36 -0.05 -12.88 -4.71
C MET A 36 -0.47 -13.15 -3.26
N GLY A 37 0.47 -13.59 -2.41
CA GLY A 37 0.28 -13.77 -0.98
C GLY A 37 0.80 -12.61 -0.13
N ILE A 38 0.39 -12.59 1.15
CA ILE A 38 0.89 -11.64 2.15
C ILE A 38 1.87 -12.37 3.07
N ALA A 39 3.06 -11.83 3.24
CA ALA A 39 4.08 -12.33 4.17
C ALA A 39 4.70 -11.18 4.96
N PRO A 40 5.13 -11.41 6.23
CA PRO A 40 5.85 -10.39 6.99
C PRO A 40 7.15 -9.94 6.29
N ALA A 41 7.51 -8.68 6.49
CA ALA A 41 8.81 -8.15 6.08
C ALA A 41 9.96 -8.99 6.67
N GLY A 42 11.06 -9.09 5.93
CA GLY A 42 12.21 -9.93 6.25
C GLY A 42 12.05 -11.42 5.97
N ILE A 43 10.81 -11.92 5.79
CA ILE A 43 10.57 -13.33 5.44
C ILE A 43 10.57 -13.49 3.93
N GLU A 44 11.42 -14.39 3.43
CA GLU A 44 11.46 -14.75 2.02
C GLU A 44 10.46 -15.86 1.74
N PHE A 45 9.46 -15.56 0.93
CA PHE A 45 8.50 -16.54 0.45
C PHE A 45 8.10 -16.22 -1.00
N PRO A 46 7.97 -17.22 -1.89
CA PRO A 46 7.63 -16.98 -3.30
C PRO A 46 6.32 -16.23 -3.47
N ASP A 47 6.27 -15.29 -4.42
CA ASP A 47 5.07 -14.54 -4.80
C ASP A 47 4.34 -13.86 -3.62
N THR A 48 5.11 -13.32 -2.67
CA THR A 48 4.58 -12.60 -1.50
C THR A 48 5.16 -11.21 -1.34
N GLY A 49 4.40 -10.38 -0.64
CA GLY A 49 4.84 -9.09 -0.15
C GLY A 49 4.02 -8.65 1.04
N HIS A 50 4.07 -7.35 1.34
CA HIS A 50 3.20 -6.73 2.33
C HIS A 50 2.80 -5.32 1.91
N HIS A 51 1.69 -4.85 2.49
CA HIS A 51 1.11 -3.56 2.13
C HIS A 51 1.96 -2.39 2.61
N HIS A 52 1.95 -1.35 1.81
CA HIS A 52 2.35 0.01 2.17
C HIS A 52 1.21 0.94 1.78
N LEU A 53 0.95 1.94 2.61
CA LEU A 53 0.03 3.03 2.32
C LEU A 53 0.82 4.32 2.11
N ILE A 54 0.61 4.94 0.96
CA ILE A 54 1.16 6.23 0.58
C ILE A 54 0.09 7.28 0.81
N ILE A 55 0.40 8.31 1.58
CA ILE A 55 -0.51 9.39 1.98
C ILE A 55 0.12 10.70 1.52
N ASP A 56 -0.56 11.45 0.66
CA ASP A 56 -0.12 12.78 0.18
C ASP A 56 1.31 12.82 -0.38
N ALA A 57 1.75 11.72 -0.98
CA ALA A 57 3.07 11.58 -1.58
C ALA A 57 2.97 10.91 -2.95
N PRO A 58 3.95 11.14 -3.85
CA PRO A 58 3.97 10.49 -5.16
C PRO A 58 4.18 8.97 -5.02
N THR A 59 3.80 8.22 -6.05
CA THR A 59 4.09 6.79 -6.14
C THR A 59 5.59 6.53 -5.95
N PRO A 60 5.99 5.65 -5.01
CA PRO A 60 7.39 5.31 -4.79
C PRO A 60 8.07 4.79 -6.07
N PRO A 61 9.34 5.16 -6.31
CA PRO A 61 10.08 4.68 -7.47
C PRO A 61 10.28 3.17 -7.41
N ALA A 62 10.06 2.49 -8.54
CA ALA A 62 10.28 1.05 -8.64
C ALA A 62 11.76 0.68 -8.37
N GLY A 63 11.98 -0.45 -7.71
CA GLY A 63 13.32 -0.96 -7.43
C GLY A 63 14.10 -0.22 -6.33
N GLN A 64 13.48 0.74 -5.64
CA GLN A 64 14.04 1.39 -4.45
C GLN A 64 13.22 1.02 -3.21
N VAL A 65 13.85 1.12 -2.04
CA VAL A 65 13.16 0.94 -0.76
C VAL A 65 12.13 2.04 -0.59
N ILE A 66 10.90 1.68 -0.25
CA ILE A 66 9.85 2.64 0.12
C ILE A 66 10.30 3.34 1.41
N ALA A 67 10.26 4.68 1.42
CA ALA A 67 10.62 5.46 2.59
C ALA A 67 9.73 5.07 3.78
N ALA A 68 10.28 5.09 5.00
CA ALA A 68 9.51 4.89 6.21
C ALA A 68 9.38 6.24 6.94
N ASP A 69 8.33 6.98 6.63
CA ASP A 69 8.06 8.31 7.18
C ASP A 69 6.55 8.52 7.40
N VAL A 70 6.15 9.76 7.73
CA VAL A 70 4.75 10.09 8.04
C VAL A 70 3.81 9.95 6.85
N ASN A 71 4.32 9.98 5.62
CA ASN A 71 3.57 9.83 4.38
C ASN A 71 3.58 8.39 3.85
N HIS A 72 4.39 7.50 4.44
CA HIS A 72 4.59 6.14 3.96
C HIS A 72 4.47 5.15 5.13
N ILE A 73 3.29 4.54 5.27
CA ILE A 73 3.00 3.63 6.38
C ILE A 73 3.27 2.19 5.96
N HIS A 74 4.08 1.48 6.75
CA HIS A 74 4.48 0.10 6.50
C HIS A 74 3.60 -0.89 7.25
N PHE A 75 3.07 -1.90 6.55
CA PHE A 75 2.33 -3.01 7.14
C PHE A 75 3.13 -4.32 7.10
N GLY A 76 4.39 -4.23 7.55
CA GLY A 76 5.37 -5.33 7.49
C GLY A 76 5.06 -6.55 8.36
N LYS A 77 3.96 -6.59 9.10
CA LYS A 77 3.50 -7.80 9.81
C LYS A 77 2.39 -8.54 9.05
N GLY A 78 2.08 -8.09 7.83
CA GLY A 78 1.02 -8.65 7.01
C GLY A 78 -0.37 -8.11 7.36
N GLN A 79 -0.45 -6.88 7.88
CA GLN A 79 -1.74 -6.26 8.17
C GLN A 79 -2.53 -6.01 6.88
N THR A 80 -3.84 -6.20 6.96
CA THR A 80 -4.81 -5.96 5.87
C THR A 80 -5.80 -4.86 6.20
N GLU A 81 -5.71 -4.30 7.40
CA GLU A 81 -6.62 -3.25 7.89
C GLU A 81 -5.87 -2.33 8.83
N VAL A 82 -6.23 -1.05 8.80
CA VAL A 82 -5.78 -0.03 9.76
C VAL A 82 -6.87 1.00 9.99
N MET A 83 -6.91 1.56 11.19
CA MET A 83 -7.68 2.75 11.51
C MET A 83 -6.70 3.91 11.73
N LEU A 84 -6.80 4.97 10.92
CA LEU A 84 -5.87 6.09 10.93
C LEU A 84 -6.58 7.42 11.21
N ASP A 85 -6.00 8.20 12.11
CA ASP A 85 -6.37 9.60 12.28
C ASP A 85 -5.78 10.42 11.13
N LEU A 86 -6.65 10.88 10.23
CA LEU A 86 -6.29 11.86 9.20
C LEU A 86 -6.89 13.22 9.57
N THR A 87 -6.17 14.28 9.23
CA THR A 87 -6.65 15.65 9.44
C THR A 87 -7.85 15.95 8.55
N PRO A 88 -8.79 16.82 8.96
CA PRO A 88 -9.86 17.26 8.07
C PRO A 88 -9.30 17.94 6.80
N GLY A 89 -9.83 17.57 5.64
CA GLY A 89 -9.39 18.09 4.35
C GLY A 89 -9.19 17.02 3.27
N PRO A 90 -8.71 17.43 2.09
CA PRO A 90 -8.42 16.50 1.00
C PRO A 90 -7.13 15.72 1.26
N HIS A 91 -7.16 14.42 0.97
CA HIS A 91 -6.00 13.54 1.01
C HIS A 91 -5.92 12.68 -0.26
N THR A 92 -4.72 12.36 -0.71
CA THR A 92 -4.49 11.31 -1.72
C THR A 92 -3.94 10.06 -1.08
N LEU A 93 -4.48 8.90 -1.44
CA LEU A 93 -4.07 7.60 -0.93
C LEU A 93 -3.67 6.67 -2.07
N GLN A 94 -2.64 5.86 -1.86
CA GLN A 94 -2.26 4.77 -2.77
C GLN A 94 -1.75 3.57 -1.98
N LEU A 95 -2.08 2.36 -2.42
CA LEU A 95 -1.47 1.14 -1.92
C LEU A 95 -0.33 0.67 -2.83
N VAL A 96 0.75 0.21 -2.20
CA VAL A 96 1.91 -0.38 -2.88
C VAL A 96 2.25 -1.70 -2.19
N LEU A 97 2.44 -2.77 -2.97
CA LEU A 97 2.94 -4.04 -2.44
C LEU A 97 4.47 -4.07 -2.52
N GLY A 98 5.13 -4.00 -1.37
CA GLY A 98 6.57 -4.16 -1.24
C GLY A 98 6.96 -5.61 -0.98
N ASP A 99 8.15 -5.99 -1.40
CA ASP A 99 8.76 -7.28 -1.11
C ASP A 99 9.21 -7.36 0.37
N ARG A 100 9.91 -8.44 0.74
CA ARG A 100 10.46 -8.60 2.10
C ARG A 100 11.37 -7.45 2.58
N ASN A 101 11.95 -6.68 1.65
CA ASN A 101 12.85 -5.57 1.90
C ASN A 101 12.19 -4.20 1.74
N HIS A 102 10.85 -4.15 1.59
CA HIS A 102 10.08 -2.94 1.33
C HIS A 102 10.38 -2.32 -0.04
N VAL A 103 10.83 -3.11 -1.01
CA VAL A 103 11.08 -2.68 -2.39
C VAL A 103 9.87 -3.06 -3.25
N PRO A 104 9.31 -2.17 -4.08
CA PRO A 104 8.26 -2.55 -5.02
C PRO A 104 8.73 -3.66 -5.96
N HIS A 105 7.85 -4.62 -6.24
CA HIS A 105 8.09 -5.71 -7.17
C HIS A 105 8.36 -5.22 -8.61
N LYS A 106 8.76 -6.14 -9.50
CA LYS A 106 8.85 -5.90 -10.95
C LYS A 106 7.91 -6.83 -11.74
N PRO A 107 6.87 -6.31 -12.43
CA PRO A 107 6.40 -4.93 -12.38
C PRO A 107 5.90 -4.53 -10.98
N ALA A 108 5.84 -3.24 -10.69
CA ALA A 108 5.32 -2.75 -9.42
C ALA A 108 3.83 -3.07 -9.31
N VAL A 109 3.41 -3.61 -8.16
CA VAL A 109 2.01 -3.89 -7.85
C VAL A 109 1.50 -2.73 -7.01
N VAL A 110 0.77 -1.83 -7.66
CA VAL A 110 0.23 -0.60 -7.08
C VAL A 110 -1.27 -0.49 -7.35
N SER A 111 -2.00 0.17 -6.46
CA SER A 111 -3.37 0.59 -6.74
C SER A 111 -3.40 1.86 -7.58
N ASP A 112 -4.57 2.20 -8.10
CA ASP A 112 -4.86 3.58 -8.50
C ASP A 112 -4.66 4.52 -7.29
N VAL A 113 -4.28 5.76 -7.58
CA VAL A 113 -4.28 6.83 -6.58
C VAL A 113 -5.72 7.30 -6.43
N ILE A 114 -6.25 7.26 -5.21
CA ILE A 114 -7.58 7.78 -4.90
C ILE A 114 -7.46 9.09 -4.13
N LYS A 115 -8.42 10.00 -4.33
CA LYS A 115 -8.58 11.20 -3.53
C LYS A 115 -9.78 11.03 -2.62
N ILE A 116 -9.60 11.25 -1.32
CA ILE A 116 -10.68 11.29 -0.34
C ILE A 116 -10.76 12.67 0.31
N THR A 117 -11.90 12.97 0.93
CA THR A 117 -12.07 14.15 1.79
C THR A 117 -12.43 13.69 3.20
N VAL A 118 -11.64 14.08 4.18
CA VAL A 118 -11.91 13.82 5.60
C VAL A 118 -12.69 15.00 6.19
N ARG A 119 -13.80 14.73 6.87
CA ARG A 119 -14.62 15.73 7.58
C ARG A 119 -14.21 15.90 9.03
#